data_AF-A0A524IQT6-F1
#
_entry.id   AF-A0A524IQT6-F1
#
_cell.length_a   1.000
_cell.length_b   1.000
_cell.length_c   1.000
_cell.angle_alpha   90.00
_cell.angle_beta   90.00
_cell.angle_gamma   90.00
#
_symmetry.space_group_name_H-M   'P 1'
#
loop_
_entity.id
_entity.type
_entity.pdbx_description
1 polymer ?
#
loop_
_entity_poly.entity_id
_entity_poly.type
_entity_poly.pdbx_seq_one_letter_code
_entity_poly.pdbx_strand_id
1 'polypeptide(L)'
;LAVSAVFVISPDGDVRETRFARTVIRSSARLSYEDAHQMLVSTESEDDLGAPLRVLSGICRVIREKRRDRGSIDFSIPEVVVELDSQGHPAAIRERPRLETHRMIEDLMILTNETVAQFGERHELAFLYRIHEPPSEERLEGLRRVAGVFGAALPAKGIRPGDLARLISSMVGKPQEYLVSTVALRSMKQARYSVQNVGHFGLGSDSYLHFTSPIRRYADLVVHRNLVRWMNGTGGPGTDSELEALERTARHASERERRAEQAERDSIDLKKIEYMRRHLGDEFEGTISGVTGFGMFVLMDGVLVEGLIRVSSLVDDYYHYDESSWSLTGRRTKRRFQLGDRVVVQLARVDPESREIDLALVSGPLDPTGDPD
;
A
#
# COMPACT_ATOMS: atom_id res chain seq x y z
N LEU A 1 -0.79 -30.96 7.78
CA LEU A 1 -2.11 -30.58 8.33
C LEU A 1 -2.40 -29.15 7.89
N ALA A 2 -3.65 -28.82 7.57
CA ALA A 2 -4.07 -27.48 7.21
C ALA A 2 -5.49 -27.18 7.74
N VAL A 3 -5.81 -25.90 7.87
CA VAL A 3 -7.19 -25.40 7.96
C VAL A 3 -7.50 -24.80 6.60
N SER A 4 -8.38 -25.44 5.85
CA SER A 4 -8.67 -25.10 4.46
C SER A 4 -9.99 -24.35 4.35
N ALA A 5 -9.99 -23.32 3.52
CA ALA A 5 -11.18 -22.78 2.88
C ALA A 5 -11.24 -23.35 1.45
N VAL A 6 -12.32 -24.05 1.12
CA VAL A 6 -12.53 -24.67 -0.19
C VAL A 6 -13.69 -23.98 -0.87
N PHE A 7 -13.48 -23.54 -2.11
CA PHE A 7 -14.44 -22.73 -2.86
C PHE A 7 -14.84 -23.44 -4.15
N VAL A 8 -16.11 -23.33 -4.52
CA VAL A 8 -16.58 -23.53 -5.90
C VAL A 8 -16.86 -22.15 -6.48
N ILE A 9 -16.09 -21.76 -7.49
CA ILE A 9 -16.16 -20.42 -8.09
C ILE A 9 -16.62 -20.57 -9.54
N SER A 10 -17.64 -19.82 -9.95
CA SER A 10 -18.08 -19.80 -11.35
C SER A 10 -17.09 -19.03 -12.23
N PRO A 11 -17.12 -19.19 -13.57
CA PRO A 11 -16.26 -18.41 -14.48
C PRO A 11 -16.38 -16.89 -14.29
N ASP A 12 -17.56 -16.42 -13.90
CA ASP A 12 -17.81 -15.00 -13.57
C ASP A 12 -17.19 -14.56 -12.23
N GLY A 13 -16.42 -15.41 -11.54
CA GLY A 13 -15.78 -15.07 -10.26
C GLY A 13 -16.71 -15.07 -9.04
N ASP A 14 -17.94 -15.60 -9.15
CA ASP A 14 -18.86 -15.73 -8.01
C ASP A 14 -18.59 -17.01 -7.22
N VAL A 15 -18.48 -16.86 -5.89
CA VAL A 15 -18.41 -18.00 -4.96
C VAL A 15 -19.80 -18.62 -4.84
N ARG A 16 -19.95 -19.85 -5.33
CA ARG A 16 -21.20 -20.64 -5.28
C ARG A 16 -21.29 -21.47 -4.01
N GLU A 17 -20.16 -22.06 -3.62
CA GLU A 17 -20.07 -22.89 -2.42
C GLU A 17 -18.79 -22.57 -1.64
N THR A 18 -18.88 -22.67 -0.32
CA THR A 18 -17.75 -22.53 0.58
C THR A 18 -17.79 -23.63 1.63
N ARG A 19 -16.65 -24.28 1.85
CA ARG A 19 -16.48 -25.26 2.92
C ARG A 19 -15.20 -24.98 3.70
N PHE A 20 -15.32 -24.85 5.01
CA PHE A 20 -14.18 -24.80 5.92
C PHE A 20 -13.95 -26.17 6.54
N ALA A 21 -12.69 -26.63 6.55
CA ALA A 21 -12.36 -27.95 7.08
C ALA A 21 -10.91 -28.03 7.57
N ARG A 22 -10.67 -28.94 8.51
CA ARG A 22 -9.32 -29.43 8.80
C ARG A 22 -8.95 -30.49 7.77
N THR A 23 -7.79 -30.34 7.14
CA THR A 23 -7.36 -31.18 6.01
C THR A 23 -5.91 -31.64 6.15
N VAL A 24 -5.53 -32.60 5.31
CA VAL A 24 -4.14 -32.99 5.06
C VAL A 24 -3.84 -32.64 3.60
N ILE A 25 -2.75 -31.92 3.38
CA ILE A 25 -2.28 -31.54 2.04
C ILE A 25 -0.84 -32.03 1.84
N ARG A 26 -0.48 -32.30 0.59
CA ARG A 26 0.89 -32.53 0.13
C ARG A 26 1.11 -31.62 -1.07
N SER A 27 1.93 -30.58 -0.92
CA SER A 27 2.22 -29.65 -2.04
C SER A 27 2.94 -30.40 -3.14
N SER A 28 2.44 -30.32 -4.38
CA SER A 28 3.06 -30.96 -5.54
C SER A 28 4.26 -30.17 -6.07
N ALA A 29 4.32 -28.86 -5.82
CA ALA A 29 5.40 -27.98 -6.26
C ALA A 29 5.68 -26.86 -5.25
N ARG A 30 6.86 -26.26 -5.38
CA ARG A 30 7.27 -25.00 -4.71
C ARG A 30 7.72 -24.04 -5.81
N LEU A 31 6.94 -23.00 -6.05
CA LEU A 31 7.19 -22.03 -7.12
C LEU A 31 7.54 -20.66 -6.53
N SER A 32 8.48 -19.95 -7.13
CA SER A 32 8.59 -18.50 -6.95
C SER A 32 7.52 -17.78 -7.77
N TYR A 33 7.33 -16.48 -7.51
CA TYR A 33 6.37 -15.68 -8.28
C TYR A 33 6.83 -15.54 -9.74
N GLU A 34 8.14 -15.48 -9.96
CA GLU A 34 8.79 -15.41 -11.25
C GLU A 34 8.61 -16.70 -12.04
N ASP A 35 8.85 -17.86 -11.42
CA ASP A 35 8.66 -19.18 -12.06
C ASP A 35 7.20 -19.34 -12.51
N ALA A 36 6.25 -19.06 -11.60
CA ALA A 36 4.83 -19.14 -11.91
C ALA A 36 4.42 -18.12 -12.97
N HIS A 37 5.05 -16.95 -13.03
CA HIS A 37 4.76 -15.95 -14.05
C HIS A 37 5.27 -16.39 -15.42
N GLN A 38 6.45 -16.99 -15.49
CA GLN A 38 6.97 -17.60 -16.72
C GLN A 38 6.06 -18.72 -17.21
N MET A 39 5.55 -19.57 -16.32
CA MET A 39 4.58 -20.63 -16.65
C MET A 39 3.24 -20.08 -17.19
N LEU A 40 2.81 -18.91 -16.71
CA LEU A 40 1.60 -18.25 -17.20
C LEU A 40 1.78 -17.67 -18.61
N VAL A 41 2.93 -17.09 -18.90
CA VAL A 41 3.22 -16.41 -20.17
C VAL A 41 3.66 -17.41 -21.26
N SER A 42 4.33 -18.50 -20.88
CA SER A 42 4.73 -19.54 -21.83
C SER A 42 3.50 -20.32 -22.32
N THR A 43 3.25 -20.27 -23.63
CA THR A 43 2.24 -21.09 -24.32
C THR A 43 2.79 -22.44 -24.78
N GLU A 44 4.11 -22.63 -24.70
CA GLU A 44 4.83 -23.81 -25.20
C GLU A 44 5.09 -24.86 -24.11
N SER A 45 4.88 -24.55 -22.83
CA SER A 45 5.01 -25.55 -21.77
C SER A 45 3.74 -26.40 -21.65
N GLU A 46 3.83 -27.65 -22.09
CA GLU A 46 2.94 -28.76 -21.71
C GLU A 46 3.17 -29.18 -20.23
N ASP A 47 3.43 -28.21 -19.35
CA ASP A 47 3.64 -28.47 -17.93
C ASP A 47 2.28 -28.62 -17.24
N ASP A 48 2.13 -29.66 -16.41
CA ASP A 48 0.87 -30.07 -15.76
C ASP A 48 0.22 -28.93 -14.94
N LEU A 49 1.02 -27.93 -14.54
CA LEU A 49 0.57 -26.78 -13.75
C LEU A 49 0.21 -25.55 -14.60
N GLY A 50 0.70 -25.45 -15.83
CA GLY A 50 0.51 -24.26 -16.67
C GLY A 50 -0.95 -24.00 -17.03
N ALA A 51 -1.68 -25.05 -17.46
CA ALA A 51 -3.09 -24.92 -17.80
C ALA A 51 -3.97 -24.56 -16.57
N PRO A 52 -3.85 -25.24 -15.41
CA PRO A 52 -4.54 -24.82 -14.18
C PRO A 52 -4.22 -23.38 -13.75
N LEU A 53 -2.95 -22.95 -13.84
CA LEU A 53 -2.55 -21.59 -13.50
C LEU A 53 -3.21 -20.54 -14.40
N ARG A 54 -3.31 -20.81 -15.72
CA ARG A 54 -3.99 -19.91 -16.66
C ARG A 54 -5.49 -19.79 -16.38
N VAL A 55 -6.16 -20.90 -16.06
CA VAL A 55 -7.57 -20.88 -15.62
C VAL A 55 -7.72 -20.05 -14.35
N LEU A 56 -6.86 -20.27 -13.36
CA LEU A 56 -6.88 -19.51 -12.11
C LEU A 56 -6.62 -18.01 -12.33
N SER A 57 -5.68 -17.66 -13.23
CA SER A 57 -5.40 -16.27 -13.60
C SER A 57 -6.63 -15.59 -14.20
N GLY A 58 -7.36 -16.27 -15.08
CA GLY A 58 -8.63 -15.79 -15.64
C GLY A 58 -9.66 -15.49 -14.55
N ILE A 59 -9.85 -16.41 -13.60
CA ILE A 59 -10.78 -16.24 -12.47
C ILE A 59 -10.35 -15.07 -11.58
N CYS A 60 -9.05 -14.97 -11.24
CA CYS A 60 -8.53 -13.88 -10.41
C CYS A 60 -8.72 -12.50 -11.05
N ARG A 61 -8.56 -12.39 -12.37
CA ARG A 61 -8.85 -11.14 -13.11
C ARG A 61 -10.29 -10.68 -12.91
N VAL A 62 -11.25 -11.60 -13.05
CA VAL A 62 -12.67 -11.28 -12.84
C VAL A 62 -12.98 -10.90 -11.39
N ILE A 63 -12.41 -11.63 -10.41
CA ILE A 63 -12.53 -11.29 -8.99
C ILE A 63 -12.00 -9.87 -8.73
N ARG A 64 -10.83 -9.55 -9.28
CA ARG A 64 -10.18 -8.25 -9.11
C ARG A 64 -10.99 -7.11 -9.74
N GLU A 65 -11.58 -7.33 -10.91
CA GLU A 65 -12.50 -6.39 -11.55
C GLU A 65 -13.73 -6.12 -10.67
N LYS A 66 -14.39 -7.18 -10.18
CA LYS A 66 -15.53 -7.03 -9.26
C LYS A 66 -15.19 -6.22 -8.00
N ARG A 67 -14.00 -6.41 -7.43
CA ARG A 67 -13.55 -5.60 -6.28
C ARG A 67 -13.29 -4.14 -6.66
N ARG A 68 -12.72 -3.88 -7.84
CA ARG A 68 -12.54 -2.51 -8.35
C ARG A 68 -13.89 -1.82 -8.55
N ASP A 69 -14.87 -2.52 -9.12
CA ASP A 69 -16.23 -2.00 -9.32
C ASP A 69 -16.94 -1.68 -7.99
N ARG A 70 -16.67 -2.48 -6.95
CA ARG A 70 -17.13 -2.22 -5.57
C ARG A 70 -16.41 -1.05 -4.90
N GLY A 71 -15.33 -0.56 -5.48
CA GLY A 71 -14.58 0.59 -4.99
C GLY A 71 -13.36 0.25 -4.13
N SER A 72 -12.79 -0.96 -4.28
CA SER A 72 -11.46 -1.26 -3.73
C SER A 72 -10.43 -0.27 -4.29
N ILE A 73 -9.66 0.33 -3.41
CA ILE A 73 -8.67 1.34 -3.77
C ILE A 73 -7.33 0.64 -4.00
N ASP A 74 -6.74 0.87 -5.17
CA ASP A 74 -5.40 0.37 -5.53
C ASP A 74 -4.49 1.58 -5.68
N PHE A 75 -3.56 1.74 -4.74
CA PHE A 75 -2.56 2.81 -4.81
C PHE A 75 -1.38 2.33 -5.64
N SER A 76 -1.17 2.95 -6.80
CA SER A 76 0.02 2.76 -7.63
C SER A 76 1.19 3.58 -7.07
N ILE A 77 1.66 3.25 -5.86
CA ILE A 77 2.86 3.86 -5.30
C ILE A 77 4.00 2.85 -5.43
N PRO A 78 5.11 3.21 -6.12
CA PRO A 78 6.28 2.34 -6.24
C PRO A 78 6.80 1.94 -4.86
N GLU A 79 6.77 0.65 -4.55
CA GLU A 79 7.49 0.10 -3.39
C GLU A 79 8.93 -0.14 -3.80
N VAL A 80 9.88 0.23 -2.94
CA VAL A 80 11.31 0.03 -3.21
C VAL A 80 11.88 -1.11 -2.38
N VAL A 81 12.80 -1.87 -2.98
CA VAL A 81 13.61 -2.88 -2.32
C VAL A 81 15.08 -2.50 -2.37
N VAL A 82 15.77 -2.71 -1.26
CA VAL A 82 17.22 -2.58 -1.20
C VAL A 82 17.84 -3.96 -1.42
N GLU A 83 18.57 -4.11 -2.51
CA GLU A 83 19.35 -5.32 -2.79
C GLU A 83 20.65 -5.26 -2.00
N LEU A 84 20.93 -6.29 -1.20
CA LEU A 84 22.15 -6.37 -0.41
C LEU A 84 23.16 -7.31 -1.08
N ASP A 85 24.44 -6.97 -1.00
CA ASP A 85 25.54 -7.85 -1.39
C ASP A 85 25.80 -8.95 -0.34
N SER A 86 26.77 -9.82 -0.61
CA SER A 86 27.17 -10.91 0.30
C SER A 86 27.69 -10.45 1.66
N GLN A 87 28.08 -9.18 1.79
CA GLN A 87 28.57 -8.56 3.03
C GLN A 87 27.48 -7.76 3.76
N GLY A 88 26.26 -7.69 3.20
CA GLY A 88 25.14 -6.97 3.77
C GLY A 88 25.13 -5.46 3.47
N HIS A 89 25.95 -5.00 2.53
CA HIS A 89 25.92 -3.61 2.07
C HIS A 89 24.90 -3.44 0.94
N PRO A 90 24.26 -2.26 0.81
CA PRO A 90 23.33 -2.02 -0.28
C PRO A 90 24.09 -1.94 -1.62
N ALA A 91 23.71 -2.83 -2.54
CA ALA A 91 24.24 -2.91 -3.90
C ALA A 91 23.39 -2.11 -4.90
N ALA A 92 22.07 -2.10 -4.71
CA ALA A 92 21.14 -1.35 -5.54
C ALA A 92 19.84 -1.05 -4.78
N ILE A 93 19.12 -0.02 -5.22
CA ILE A 93 17.74 0.25 -4.83
C ILE A 93 16.90 0.13 -6.09
N ARG A 94 15.86 -0.71 -6.05
CA ARG A 94 15.00 -0.97 -7.21
C ARG A 94 13.54 -0.91 -6.83
N GLU A 95 12.68 -0.62 -7.79
CA GLU A 95 11.25 -0.81 -7.64
C GLU A 95 10.93 -2.32 -7.51
N ARG A 96 10.04 -2.65 -6.58
CA ARG A 96 9.54 -4.00 -6.39
C ARG A 96 8.63 -4.37 -7.56
N PRO A 97 8.93 -5.45 -8.31
CA PRO A 97 8.08 -5.87 -9.41
C PRO A 97 6.73 -6.37 -8.88
N ARG A 98 5.63 -5.89 -9.46
CA ARG A 98 4.27 -6.36 -9.15
C ARG A 98 3.70 -7.22 -10.29
N LEU A 99 4.21 -8.45 -10.42
CA LEU A 99 3.79 -9.44 -11.42
C LEU A 99 2.31 -9.88 -11.27
N GLU A 100 1.72 -10.44 -12.33
CA GLU A 100 0.35 -10.99 -12.29
C GLU A 100 0.19 -12.10 -11.24
N THR A 101 1.24 -12.89 -10.99
CA THR A 101 1.23 -13.95 -9.97
C THR A 101 1.14 -13.40 -8.54
N HIS A 102 1.75 -12.25 -8.26
CA HIS A 102 1.57 -11.54 -6.99
C HIS A 102 0.11 -11.13 -6.80
N ARG A 103 -0.49 -10.55 -7.86
CA ARG A 103 -1.89 -10.12 -7.86
C ARG A 103 -2.84 -11.30 -7.68
N MET A 104 -2.58 -12.43 -8.34
CA MET A 104 -3.40 -13.65 -8.20
C MET A 104 -3.45 -14.16 -6.77
N ILE A 105 -2.30 -14.23 -6.08
CA ILE A 105 -2.26 -14.66 -4.68
C ILE A 105 -2.96 -13.64 -3.78
N GLU A 106 -2.74 -12.35 -4.01
CA GLU A 106 -3.46 -11.26 -3.31
C GLU A 106 -4.99 -11.41 -3.49
N ASP A 107 -5.45 -11.69 -4.71
CA ASP A 107 -6.86 -11.88 -5.04
C ASP A 107 -7.50 -13.03 -4.25
N LEU A 108 -6.85 -14.19 -4.25
CA LEU A 108 -7.32 -15.38 -3.55
C LEU A 108 -7.26 -15.21 -2.03
N MET A 109 -6.23 -14.53 -1.51
CA MET A 109 -6.09 -14.27 -0.08
C MET A 109 -7.19 -13.32 0.41
N ILE A 110 -7.48 -12.25 -0.33
CA ILE A 110 -8.57 -11.32 0.00
C ILE A 110 -9.92 -12.03 -0.08
N LEU A 111 -10.19 -12.78 -1.16
CA LEU A 111 -11.43 -13.55 -1.29
C LEU A 111 -11.63 -14.48 -0.09
N THR A 112 -10.57 -15.21 0.31
CA THR A 112 -10.61 -16.11 1.45
C THR A 112 -10.90 -15.36 2.75
N ASN A 113 -10.19 -14.26 2.97
CA ASN A 113 -10.33 -13.41 4.14
C ASN A 113 -11.76 -12.83 4.28
N GLU A 114 -12.32 -12.29 3.19
CA GLU A 114 -13.70 -11.78 3.15
C GLU A 114 -14.71 -12.88 3.44
N THR A 115 -14.53 -14.06 2.81
CA THR A 115 -15.49 -15.16 2.98
C THR A 115 -15.47 -15.72 4.41
N VAL A 116 -14.29 -15.82 5.04
CA VAL A 116 -14.17 -16.21 6.45
C VAL A 116 -14.78 -15.16 7.38
N ALA A 117 -14.59 -13.87 7.08
CA ALA A 117 -15.18 -12.77 7.86
C ALA A 117 -16.72 -12.86 7.86
N GLN A 118 -17.31 -12.92 6.66
CA GLN A 118 -18.76 -13.04 6.49
C GLN A 118 -19.32 -14.33 7.09
N PHE A 119 -18.58 -15.43 7.00
CA PHE A 119 -18.96 -16.67 7.66
C PHE A 119 -19.01 -16.52 9.18
N GLY A 120 -17.99 -15.86 9.75
CA GLY A 120 -17.93 -15.52 11.16
C GLY A 120 -19.12 -14.69 11.60
N GLU A 121 -19.48 -13.65 10.86
CA GLU A 121 -20.65 -12.81 11.18
C GLU A 121 -21.95 -13.58 11.17
N ARG A 122 -22.20 -14.38 10.11
CA ARG A 122 -23.45 -15.14 9.99
C ARG A 122 -23.67 -16.15 11.11
N HIS A 123 -22.59 -16.65 11.70
CA HIS A 123 -22.63 -17.62 12.81
C HIS A 123 -22.27 -16.98 14.15
N GLU A 124 -22.19 -15.64 14.19
CA GLU A 124 -21.81 -14.86 15.36
C GLU A 124 -20.55 -15.43 16.02
N LEU A 125 -19.47 -15.64 15.27
CA LEU A 125 -18.22 -16.14 15.84
C LEU A 125 -17.41 -15.01 16.45
N ALA A 126 -16.82 -15.28 17.62
CA ALA A 126 -15.89 -14.38 18.29
C ALA A 126 -14.58 -14.24 17.49
N PHE A 127 -14.57 -13.41 16.45
CA PHE A 127 -13.44 -13.19 15.55
C PHE A 127 -12.75 -11.85 15.77
N LEU A 128 -11.50 -11.76 15.28
CA LEU A 128 -10.77 -10.50 15.15
C LEU A 128 -10.89 -10.02 13.72
N TYR A 129 -11.61 -8.93 13.53
CA TYR A 129 -11.75 -8.26 12.24
C TYR A 129 -10.55 -7.35 11.99
N ARG A 130 -10.20 -7.21 10.71
CA ARG A 130 -9.24 -6.23 10.24
C ARG A 130 -10.06 -5.08 9.67
N ILE A 131 -10.20 -4.02 10.46
CA ILE A 131 -11.05 -2.88 10.11
C ILE A 131 -10.24 -1.73 9.57
N HIS A 132 -10.86 -0.94 8.70
CA HIS A 132 -10.33 0.31 8.18
C HIS A 132 -11.48 1.29 8.05
N GLU A 133 -11.54 2.22 8.99
CA GLU A 133 -12.57 3.26 9.04
C GLU A 133 -12.37 4.30 7.93
N PRO A 134 -13.43 5.03 7.52
CA PRO A 134 -13.30 6.10 6.54
C PRO A 134 -12.37 7.23 7.03
N PRO A 135 -11.74 7.97 6.10
CA PRO A 135 -11.00 9.21 6.41
C PRO A 135 -11.82 10.20 7.25
N SER A 136 -11.14 11.03 8.06
CA SER A 136 -11.79 12.15 8.75
C SER A 136 -12.14 13.28 7.77
N GLU A 137 -13.16 14.07 8.10
CA GLU A 137 -13.62 15.18 7.24
C GLU A 137 -12.49 16.19 6.96
N GLU A 138 -11.71 16.57 7.97
CA GLU A 138 -10.53 17.44 7.85
C GLU A 138 -9.52 16.92 6.80
N ARG A 139 -9.21 15.61 6.83
CA ARG A 139 -8.29 14.99 5.85
C ARG A 139 -8.90 14.93 4.45
N LEU A 140 -10.22 14.84 4.33
CA LEU A 140 -10.93 14.86 3.05
C LEU A 140 -10.98 16.26 2.46
N GLU A 141 -11.09 17.31 3.26
CA GLU A 141 -11.03 18.70 2.78
C GLU A 141 -9.70 19.02 2.12
N GLY A 142 -8.57 18.55 2.70
CA GLY A 142 -7.26 18.63 2.06
C GLY A 142 -7.22 17.94 0.70
N LEU A 143 -7.72 16.69 0.64
CA LEU A 143 -7.77 15.93 -0.60
C LEU A 143 -8.68 16.56 -1.66
N ARG A 144 -9.84 17.12 -1.26
CA ARG A 144 -10.76 17.82 -2.16
C ARG A 144 -10.12 19.05 -2.81
N ARG A 145 -9.36 19.83 -2.03
CA ARG A 145 -8.63 20.99 -2.55
C ARG A 145 -7.64 20.56 -3.63
N VAL A 146 -6.82 19.54 -3.34
CA VAL A 146 -5.83 19.00 -4.30
C VAL A 146 -6.52 18.44 -5.54
N ALA A 147 -7.56 17.61 -5.37
CA ALA A 147 -8.30 17.05 -6.50
C ALA A 147 -8.93 18.15 -7.37
N GLY A 148 -9.47 19.21 -6.76
CA GLY A 148 -10.11 20.33 -7.44
C GLY A 148 -9.15 21.13 -8.32
N VAL A 149 -7.87 21.29 -7.91
CA VAL A 149 -6.83 21.93 -8.73
C VAL A 149 -6.66 21.21 -10.07
N PHE A 150 -6.80 19.88 -10.08
CA PHE A 150 -6.68 19.04 -11.28
C PHE A 150 -8.03 18.72 -11.94
N GLY A 151 -9.09 19.48 -11.63
CA GLY A 151 -10.41 19.34 -12.22
C GLY A 151 -11.18 18.09 -11.79
N ALA A 152 -10.78 17.43 -10.70
CA ALA A 152 -11.49 16.29 -10.14
C ALA A 152 -12.31 16.70 -8.90
N ALA A 153 -13.52 16.16 -8.78
CA ALA A 153 -14.41 16.44 -7.66
C ALA A 153 -14.65 15.19 -6.81
N LEU A 154 -14.59 15.35 -5.49
CA LEU A 154 -15.04 14.35 -4.52
C LEU A 154 -16.30 14.86 -3.80
N PRO A 155 -17.20 13.96 -3.36
CA PRO A 155 -18.37 14.35 -2.59
C PRO A 155 -18.03 15.15 -1.33
N ALA A 156 -18.85 16.16 -1.04
CA ALA A 156 -18.66 17.03 0.13
C ALA A 156 -18.92 16.31 1.46
N LYS A 157 -19.75 15.25 1.47
CA LYS A 157 -20.03 14.40 2.64
C LYS A 157 -20.28 12.97 2.20
N GLY A 158 -20.13 12.03 3.14
CA GLY A 158 -20.47 10.62 2.91
C GLY A 158 -19.62 9.98 1.83
N ILE A 159 -18.31 10.24 1.84
CA ILE A 159 -17.40 9.66 0.88
C ILE A 159 -17.47 8.13 0.95
N ARG A 160 -17.57 7.48 -0.21
CA ARG A 160 -17.53 6.03 -0.32
C ARG A 160 -16.18 5.59 -0.88
N PRO A 161 -15.75 4.35 -0.63
CA PRO A 161 -14.52 3.79 -1.23
C PRO A 161 -14.44 4.00 -2.74
N GLY A 162 -15.55 3.77 -3.45
CA GLY A 162 -15.64 3.95 -4.90
C GLY A 162 -15.48 5.40 -5.39
N ASP A 163 -15.75 6.40 -4.56
CA ASP A 163 -15.48 7.80 -4.92
C ASP A 163 -13.97 8.06 -4.96
N LEU A 164 -13.23 7.55 -3.97
CA LEU A 164 -11.79 7.66 -3.91
C LEU A 164 -11.11 6.79 -4.99
N ALA A 165 -11.60 5.58 -5.21
CA ALA A 165 -11.10 4.70 -6.27
C ALA A 165 -11.23 5.36 -7.66
N ARG A 166 -12.36 6.03 -7.95
CA ARG A 166 -12.54 6.80 -9.19
C ARG A 166 -11.56 7.96 -9.31
N LEU A 167 -11.31 8.70 -8.23
CA LEU A 167 -10.32 9.77 -8.23
C LEU A 167 -8.94 9.24 -8.60
N ILE A 168 -8.48 8.19 -7.91
CA ILE A 168 -7.17 7.57 -8.17
C ILE A 168 -7.09 7.05 -9.61
N SER A 169 -8.10 6.31 -10.07
CA SER A 169 -8.15 5.79 -11.43
C SER A 169 -8.14 6.90 -12.49
N SER A 170 -8.73 8.06 -12.21
CA SER A 170 -8.73 9.20 -13.12
C SER A 170 -7.39 9.91 -13.24
N MET A 171 -6.44 9.59 -12.35
CA MET A 171 -5.11 10.20 -12.33
C MET A 171 -4.04 9.30 -12.96
N VAL A 172 -4.34 8.02 -13.21
CA VAL A 172 -3.39 7.07 -13.81
C VAL A 172 -2.83 7.59 -15.13
N GLY A 173 -1.49 7.58 -15.24
CA GLY A 173 -0.73 8.04 -16.40
C GLY A 173 -0.62 9.57 -16.53
N LYS A 174 -1.14 10.35 -15.58
CA LYS A 174 -1.03 11.81 -15.57
C LYS A 174 0.16 12.27 -14.71
N PRO A 175 0.78 13.43 -14.99
CA PRO A 175 1.89 13.95 -14.19
C PRO A 175 1.60 14.04 -12.68
N GLN A 176 0.34 14.32 -12.32
CA GLN A 176 -0.12 14.44 -10.95
C GLN A 176 -0.53 13.11 -10.27
N GLU A 177 -0.37 11.95 -10.92
CA GLU A 177 -0.77 10.64 -10.36
C GLU A 177 -0.17 10.41 -8.97
N TYR A 178 1.15 10.60 -8.86
CA TYR A 178 1.90 10.38 -7.64
C TYR A 178 1.43 11.31 -6.50
N LEU A 179 1.22 12.59 -6.82
CA LEU A 179 0.73 13.60 -5.88
C LEU A 179 -0.64 13.21 -5.32
N VAL A 180 -1.62 12.99 -6.20
CA VAL A 180 -3.00 12.72 -5.77
C VAL A 180 -3.05 11.40 -5.00
N SER A 181 -2.31 10.38 -5.45
CA SER A 181 -2.21 9.09 -4.74
C SER A 181 -1.58 9.23 -3.36
N THR A 182 -0.53 10.03 -3.23
CA THR A 182 0.15 10.28 -1.95
C THR A 182 -0.75 11.03 -0.96
N VAL A 183 -1.41 12.11 -1.41
CA VAL A 183 -2.34 12.87 -0.55
C VAL A 183 -3.52 11.99 -0.16
N ALA A 184 -4.10 11.24 -1.11
CA ALA A 184 -5.18 10.32 -0.83
C ALA A 184 -4.81 9.25 0.20
N LEU A 185 -3.63 8.63 0.06
CA LEU A 185 -3.14 7.65 1.01
C LEU A 185 -2.94 8.26 2.40
N ARG A 186 -2.36 9.45 2.50
CA ARG A 186 -2.18 10.18 3.77
C ARG A 186 -3.51 10.58 4.42
N SER A 187 -4.55 10.82 3.62
CA SER A 187 -5.89 11.09 4.13
C SER A 187 -6.55 9.85 4.77
N MET A 188 -6.13 8.64 4.42
CA MET A 188 -6.68 7.40 4.98
C MET A 188 -6.31 7.20 6.46
N LYS A 189 -7.12 6.40 7.17
CA LYS A 189 -6.79 5.94 8.51
C LYS A 189 -5.89 4.70 8.43
N GLN A 190 -5.17 4.42 9.51
CA GLN A 190 -4.47 3.14 9.61
C GLN A 190 -5.48 2.03 9.92
N ALA A 191 -5.36 0.91 9.21
CA ALA A 191 -6.13 -0.29 9.53
C ALA A 191 -5.67 -0.89 10.87
N ARG A 192 -6.58 -1.53 11.59
CA ARG A 192 -6.31 -2.13 12.91
C ARG A 192 -7.14 -3.37 13.16
N TYR A 193 -6.75 -4.17 14.14
CA TYR A 193 -7.58 -5.28 14.62
C TYR A 193 -8.66 -4.78 15.58
N SER A 194 -9.84 -5.37 15.51
CA SER A 194 -11.00 -5.06 16.34
C SER A 194 -11.90 -6.28 16.51
N VAL A 195 -12.61 -6.37 17.64
CA VAL A 195 -13.69 -7.36 17.82
C VAL A 195 -14.99 -6.90 17.16
N GLN A 196 -15.17 -5.58 17.04
CA GLN A 196 -16.29 -4.98 16.33
C GLN A 196 -15.92 -4.82 14.86
N ASN A 197 -16.74 -5.38 13.98
CA ASN A 197 -16.61 -5.12 12.55
C ASN A 197 -17.27 -3.77 12.18
N VAL A 198 -16.50 -2.91 11.53
CA VAL A 198 -16.99 -1.63 10.97
C VAL A 198 -16.65 -1.52 9.47
N GLY A 199 -16.28 -2.63 8.84
CA GLY A 199 -15.83 -2.70 7.47
C GLY A 199 -14.38 -2.28 7.25
N HIS A 200 -13.96 -2.39 5.99
CA HIS A 200 -12.63 -2.05 5.52
C HIS A 200 -12.71 -1.11 4.31
N PHE A 201 -12.68 0.19 4.58
CA PHE A 201 -12.84 1.27 3.60
C PHE A 201 -11.88 1.11 2.41
N GLY A 202 -10.60 0.86 2.66
CA GLY A 202 -9.61 0.69 1.57
C GLY A 202 -9.88 -0.46 0.60
N LEU A 203 -10.58 -1.50 1.05
CA LEU A 203 -10.91 -2.67 0.23
C LEU A 203 -12.33 -2.59 -0.35
N GLY A 204 -13.09 -1.55 0.01
CA GLY A 204 -14.51 -1.48 -0.30
C GLY A 204 -15.27 -2.71 0.21
N SER A 205 -14.96 -3.17 1.42
CA SER A 205 -15.47 -4.44 1.95
C SER A 205 -16.21 -4.23 3.27
N ASP A 206 -17.41 -4.79 3.40
CA ASP A 206 -18.23 -4.65 4.60
C ASP A 206 -17.70 -5.53 5.75
N SER A 207 -17.02 -6.63 5.44
CA SER A 207 -16.48 -7.55 6.44
C SER A 207 -15.16 -8.15 5.97
N TYR A 208 -14.10 -7.89 6.74
CA TYR A 208 -12.75 -8.33 6.41
C TYR A 208 -11.98 -8.73 7.68
N LEU A 209 -11.24 -9.83 7.59
CA LEU A 209 -10.31 -10.28 8.64
C LEU A 209 -9.08 -10.91 8.02
N HIS A 210 -8.02 -11.11 8.79
CA HIS A 210 -6.86 -11.86 8.33
C HIS A 210 -6.98 -13.34 8.72
N PHE A 211 -6.93 -14.24 7.74
CA PHE A 211 -6.99 -15.69 7.94
C PHE A 211 -5.82 -16.44 7.31
N THR A 212 -5.22 -15.89 6.26
CA THR A 212 -4.35 -16.61 5.33
C THR A 212 -2.86 -16.63 5.72
N SER A 213 -2.47 -16.17 6.91
CA SER A 213 -1.07 -16.16 7.36
C SER A 213 -0.87 -16.42 8.87
N PRO A 214 -1.42 -17.50 9.46
CA PRO A 214 -1.32 -17.81 10.89
C PRO A 214 0.10 -18.11 11.39
N ILE A 215 1.05 -18.38 10.50
CA ILE A 215 2.46 -18.62 10.87
C ILE A 215 3.15 -17.32 11.29
N ARG A 216 2.78 -16.19 10.69
CA ARG A 216 3.44 -14.88 10.88
C ARG A 216 2.55 -13.81 11.50
N ARG A 217 1.26 -14.09 11.69
CA ARG A 217 0.29 -13.17 12.30
C ARG A 217 -0.53 -13.91 13.36
N TYR A 218 -0.48 -13.40 14.59
CA TYR A 218 -1.21 -14.00 15.70
C TYR A 218 -2.74 -13.83 15.56
N ALA A 219 -3.20 -12.75 14.94
CA ALA A 219 -4.63 -12.52 14.69
C ALA A 219 -5.25 -13.64 13.83
N ASP A 220 -4.59 -14.05 12.75
CA ASP A 220 -5.02 -15.17 11.92
C ASP A 220 -5.08 -16.47 12.73
N LEU A 221 -4.11 -16.73 13.60
CA LEU A 221 -4.12 -17.92 14.47
C LEU A 221 -5.33 -17.93 15.41
N VAL A 222 -5.73 -16.77 15.95
CA VAL A 222 -6.94 -16.64 16.79
C VAL A 222 -8.19 -16.95 15.98
N VAL A 223 -8.31 -16.40 14.76
CA VAL A 223 -9.42 -16.73 13.84
C VAL A 223 -9.46 -18.22 13.53
N HIS A 224 -8.31 -18.84 13.25
CA HIS A 224 -8.21 -20.30 13.02
C HIS A 224 -8.71 -21.10 14.22
N ARG A 225 -8.32 -20.73 15.44
CA ARG A 225 -8.76 -21.40 16.67
C ARG A 225 -10.27 -21.32 16.84
N ASN A 226 -10.86 -20.14 16.66
CA ASN A 226 -12.30 -19.96 16.83
C ASN A 226 -13.10 -20.65 15.71
N LEU A 227 -12.59 -20.65 14.48
CA LEU A 227 -13.19 -21.42 13.38
C LEU A 227 -13.14 -22.93 13.66
N VAL A 228 -12.02 -23.44 14.17
CA VAL A 228 -11.88 -24.86 14.54
C VAL A 228 -12.76 -25.24 15.73
N ARG A 229 -12.90 -24.38 16.75
CA ARG A 229 -13.85 -24.59 17.85
C ARG A 229 -15.28 -24.72 17.31
N TRP A 230 -15.67 -23.84 16.40
CA TRP A 230 -16.98 -23.90 15.76
C TRP A 230 -17.18 -25.22 14.99
N MET A 231 -16.19 -25.63 14.18
CA MET A 231 -16.25 -26.92 13.45
C MET A 231 -16.38 -28.13 14.38
N ASN A 232 -15.88 -28.04 15.61
CA ASN A 232 -16.00 -29.10 16.62
C ASN A 232 -17.27 -28.99 17.49
N GLY A 233 -18.17 -28.03 17.20
CA GLY A 233 -19.40 -27.81 17.97
C GLY A 233 -19.21 -27.07 19.31
N THR A 234 -18.03 -26.46 19.54
CA THR A 234 -17.68 -25.75 20.80
C THR A 234 -17.37 -24.27 20.58
N GLY A 235 -17.75 -23.72 19.43
CA GLY A 235 -17.58 -22.31 19.07
C GLY A 235 -18.92 -21.55 19.02
N GLY A 236 -18.86 -20.22 19.03
CA GLY A 236 -20.03 -19.34 19.01
C GLY A 236 -19.68 -17.88 19.31
N PRO A 237 -20.65 -17.07 19.81
CA PRO A 237 -20.51 -15.63 20.11
C PRO A 237 -19.36 -15.23 21.03
N GLY A 238 -18.86 -16.20 21.80
CA GLY A 238 -17.92 -15.94 22.87
C GLY A 238 -18.65 -15.38 24.09
N THR A 239 -18.16 -15.74 25.27
CA THR A 239 -18.56 -15.12 26.54
C THR A 239 -17.98 -13.71 26.65
N ASP A 240 -18.53 -12.88 27.54
CA ASP A 240 -18.00 -11.53 27.82
C ASP A 240 -16.49 -11.56 28.13
N SER A 241 -16.05 -12.54 28.93
CA SER A 241 -14.63 -12.71 29.25
C SER A 241 -13.76 -13.04 28.04
N GLU A 242 -14.27 -13.86 27.11
CA GLU A 242 -13.59 -14.17 25.86
C GLU A 242 -13.52 -12.94 24.93
N LEU A 243 -14.59 -12.16 24.86
CA LEU A 243 -14.63 -10.92 24.07
C LEU A 243 -13.66 -9.87 24.63
N GLU A 244 -13.61 -9.67 25.95
CA GLU A 244 -12.62 -8.81 26.59
C GLU A 244 -11.17 -9.28 26.33
N ALA A 245 -10.93 -10.59 26.34
CA ALA A 245 -9.64 -11.16 26.01
C ALA A 245 -9.26 -10.94 24.53
N LEU A 246 -10.25 -11.03 23.63
CA LEU A 246 -10.07 -10.71 22.21
C LEU A 246 -9.77 -9.22 22.00
N GLU A 247 -10.44 -8.31 22.72
CA GLU A 247 -10.14 -6.88 22.64
C GLU A 247 -8.71 -6.57 23.08
N ARG A 248 -8.24 -7.16 24.19
CA ARG A 248 -6.83 -7.06 24.61
C ARG A 248 -5.89 -7.58 23.53
N THR A 249 -6.24 -8.70 22.91
CA THR A 249 -5.46 -9.29 21.81
C THR A 249 -5.43 -8.39 20.58
N ALA A 250 -6.56 -7.77 20.23
CA ALA A 250 -6.68 -6.85 19.10
C ALA A 250 -5.79 -5.62 19.27
N ARG A 251 -5.80 -5.01 20.46
CA ARG A 251 -4.92 -3.87 20.80
C ARG A 251 -3.45 -4.30 20.68
N HIS A 252 -3.08 -5.40 21.33
CA HIS A 252 -1.71 -5.90 21.32
C HIS A 252 -1.22 -6.22 19.90
N ALA A 253 -2.01 -6.92 19.10
CA ALA A 253 -1.65 -7.26 17.73
C ALA A 253 -1.44 -6.01 16.86
N SER A 254 -2.31 -5.00 17.00
CA SER A 254 -2.21 -3.74 16.27
C SER A 254 -0.99 -2.92 16.69
N GLU A 255 -0.65 -2.89 17.98
CA GLU A 255 0.56 -2.22 18.48
C GLU A 255 1.84 -2.91 17.99
N ARG A 256 1.87 -4.24 17.99
CA ARG A 256 3.03 -5.01 17.53
C ARG A 256 3.25 -4.90 16.03
N GLU A 257 2.17 -4.86 15.25
CA GLU A 257 2.23 -4.57 13.83
C GLU A 257 2.85 -3.20 13.55
N ARG A 258 2.33 -2.12 14.18
CA ARG A 258 2.90 -0.77 14.01
C ARG A 258 4.38 -0.71 14.40
N ARG A 259 4.76 -1.39 15.48
CA ARG A 259 6.17 -1.46 15.91
C ARG A 259 7.04 -2.20 14.90
N ALA A 260 6.55 -3.29 14.31
CA ALA A 260 7.27 -4.04 13.30
C ALA A 260 7.42 -3.23 12.00
N GLU A 261 6.35 -2.60 11.52
CA GLU A 261 6.36 -1.72 10.35
C GLU A 261 7.34 -0.54 10.53
N GLN A 262 7.37 0.07 11.71
CA GLN A 262 8.32 1.15 11.99
C GLN A 262 9.77 0.64 11.97
N ALA A 263 10.04 -0.52 12.56
CA ALA A 263 11.38 -1.11 12.54
C ALA A 263 11.83 -1.49 11.13
N GLU A 264 10.92 -2.00 10.29
CA GLU A 264 11.19 -2.30 8.88
C GLU A 264 11.51 -1.03 8.10
N ARG A 265 10.70 0.04 8.25
CA ARG A 265 10.96 1.35 7.62
C ARG A 265 12.31 1.91 8.04
N ASP A 266 12.58 1.95 9.34
CA ASP A 266 13.86 2.41 9.89
C ASP A 266 15.05 1.65 9.31
N SER A 267 14.93 0.34 9.14
CA SER A 267 15.98 -0.50 8.55
C SER A 267 16.18 -0.21 7.07
N ILE A 268 15.10 -0.02 6.31
CA ILE A 268 15.15 0.33 4.89
C ILE A 268 15.77 1.72 4.72
N ASP A 269 15.34 2.70 5.51
CA ASP A 269 15.84 4.07 5.44
C ASP A 269 17.34 4.13 5.76
N LEU A 270 17.79 3.40 6.79
CA LEU A 270 19.21 3.28 7.09
C LEU A 270 20.01 2.72 5.91
N LYS A 271 19.47 1.71 5.21
CA LYS A 271 20.13 1.12 4.04
C LYS A 271 20.09 2.01 2.82
N LYS A 272 19.03 2.81 2.63
CA LYS A 272 19.00 3.87 1.61
C LYS A 272 20.08 4.92 1.87
N ILE A 273 20.23 5.36 3.11
CA ILE A 273 21.28 6.32 3.49
C ILE A 273 22.67 5.74 3.23
N GLU A 274 22.92 4.50 3.64
CA GLU A 274 24.19 3.81 3.41
C GLU A 274 24.52 3.75 1.91
N TYR A 275 23.51 3.51 1.05
CA TYR A 275 23.65 3.56 -0.40
C TYR A 275 23.96 4.97 -0.90
N MET A 276 23.17 5.96 -0.49
CA MET A 276 23.30 7.35 -0.95
C MET A 276 24.61 8.01 -0.54
N ARG A 277 25.26 7.59 0.56
CA ARG A 277 26.60 8.09 0.94
C ARG A 277 27.64 7.95 -0.17
N ARG A 278 27.50 6.96 -1.04
CA ARG A 278 28.43 6.70 -2.16
C ARG A 278 28.22 7.64 -3.35
N HIS A 279 27.11 8.37 -3.34
CA HIS A 279 26.67 9.30 -4.40
C HIS A 279 26.79 10.76 -3.98
N LEU A 280 27.55 11.05 -2.91
CA LEU A 280 27.69 12.41 -2.40
C LEU A 280 28.33 13.31 -3.46
N GLY A 281 27.66 14.41 -3.79
CA GLY A 281 28.06 15.33 -4.86
C GLY A 281 27.45 15.02 -6.23
N ASP A 282 26.84 13.85 -6.44
CA ASP A 282 26.16 13.53 -7.69
C ASP A 282 24.90 14.38 -7.87
N GLU A 283 24.54 14.65 -9.13
CA GLU A 283 23.31 15.32 -9.51
C GLU A 283 22.24 14.30 -9.93
N PHE A 284 21.01 14.56 -9.54
CA PHE A 284 19.85 13.74 -9.83
C PHE A 284 18.73 14.61 -10.39
N GLU A 285 18.05 14.12 -11.42
CA GLU A 285 16.69 14.57 -11.66
C GLU A 285 15.76 13.98 -10.61
N GLY A 286 14.73 14.73 -10.24
CA GLY A 286 13.72 14.24 -9.32
C GLY A 286 12.42 15.02 -9.40
N THR A 287 11.44 14.50 -8.69
CA THR A 287 10.11 15.09 -8.59
C THR A 287 9.88 15.58 -7.17
N ILE A 288 9.40 16.81 -7.00
CA ILE A 288 9.01 17.33 -5.69
C ILE A 288 7.85 16.48 -5.16
N SER A 289 8.11 15.65 -4.15
CA SER A 289 7.18 14.69 -3.55
C SER A 289 6.45 15.26 -2.32
N GLY A 290 6.94 16.38 -1.78
CA GLY A 290 6.35 17.06 -0.63
C GLY A 290 6.83 18.50 -0.52
N VAL A 291 5.96 19.40 -0.05
CA VAL A 291 6.31 20.79 0.21
C VAL A 291 5.84 21.16 1.62
N THR A 292 6.71 21.80 2.40
CA THR A 292 6.42 22.28 3.75
C THR A 292 6.92 23.71 3.91
N GLY A 293 6.59 24.34 5.04
CA GLY A 293 7.11 25.68 5.36
C GLY A 293 8.63 25.77 5.50
N PHE A 294 9.32 24.66 5.77
CA PHE A 294 10.76 24.64 6.01
C PHE A 294 11.56 24.11 4.80
N GLY A 295 10.90 23.59 3.77
CA GLY A 295 11.59 23.04 2.61
C GLY A 295 10.69 22.20 1.70
N MET A 296 11.34 21.52 0.76
CA MET A 296 10.69 20.64 -0.21
C MET A 296 11.41 19.29 -0.25
N PHE A 297 10.64 18.21 -0.24
CA PHE A 297 11.11 16.85 -0.42
C PHE A 297 11.13 16.53 -1.91
N VAL A 298 12.22 15.94 -2.38
CA VAL A 298 12.42 15.54 -3.76
C VAL A 298 12.70 14.05 -3.80
N LEU A 299 11.87 13.30 -4.53
CA LEU A 299 12.12 11.90 -4.86
C LEU A 299 13.06 11.87 -6.06
N MET A 300 14.29 11.37 -5.87
CA MET A 300 15.30 11.27 -6.92
C MET A 300 15.05 10.07 -7.83
N ASP A 301 15.12 10.31 -9.13
CA ASP A 301 14.93 9.28 -10.16
C ASP A 301 16.08 8.26 -10.15
N GLY A 302 15.77 7.04 -10.60
CA GLY A 302 16.73 5.94 -10.69
C GLY A 302 17.11 5.29 -9.35
N VAL A 303 17.19 6.08 -8.27
CA VAL A 303 17.48 5.60 -6.91
C VAL A 303 16.23 5.50 -6.03
N LEU A 304 15.17 6.25 -6.35
CA LEU A 304 13.88 6.25 -5.63
C LEU A 304 14.04 6.52 -4.12
N VAL A 305 14.93 7.47 -3.80
CA VAL A 305 15.18 7.97 -2.43
C VAL A 305 14.73 9.42 -2.34
N GLU A 306 14.05 9.77 -1.24
CA GLU A 306 13.66 11.14 -0.95
C GLU A 306 14.77 11.89 -0.21
N GLY A 307 15.04 13.13 -0.62
CA GLY A 307 15.90 14.07 0.10
C GLY A 307 15.21 15.42 0.30
N LEU A 308 15.73 16.23 1.22
CA LEU A 308 15.17 17.53 1.60
C LEU A 308 16.00 18.68 1.06
N ILE A 309 15.37 19.59 0.31
CA ILE A 309 15.91 20.92 0.06
C ILE A 309 15.34 21.85 1.12
N ARG A 310 16.20 22.36 2.00
CA ARG A 310 15.79 23.33 3.03
C ARG A 310 15.52 24.68 2.38
N VAL A 311 14.47 25.37 2.80
CA VAL A 311 14.17 26.72 2.29
C VAL A 311 15.33 27.69 2.53
N SER A 312 16.10 27.48 3.61
CA SER A 312 17.29 28.28 3.95
C SER A 312 18.47 28.09 2.99
N SER A 313 18.51 27.03 2.18
CA SER A 313 19.54 26.85 1.15
C SER A 313 19.19 27.56 -0.15
N LEU A 314 17.95 28.03 -0.31
CA LEU A 314 17.51 28.85 -1.44
C LEU A 314 17.90 30.31 -1.20
N VAL A 315 19.07 30.70 -1.70
CA VAL A 315 19.65 32.04 -1.47
C VAL A 315 19.15 33.11 -2.45
N ASP A 316 18.34 32.72 -3.44
CA ASP A 316 17.90 33.59 -4.54
C ASP A 316 16.66 34.44 -4.20
N ASP A 317 15.84 34.02 -3.23
CA ASP A 317 14.61 34.70 -2.84
C ASP A 317 14.14 34.33 -1.42
N TYR A 318 13.14 35.07 -0.92
CA TYR A 318 12.35 34.67 0.24
C TYR A 318 11.10 33.91 -0.22
N TYR A 319 11.01 32.63 0.13
CA TYR A 319 9.89 31.77 -0.26
C TYR A 319 8.79 31.75 0.79
N HIS A 320 7.55 31.96 0.35
CA HIS A 320 6.36 31.84 1.17
C HIS A 320 5.65 30.51 0.88
N TYR A 321 5.36 29.76 1.93
CA TYR A 321 4.60 28.52 1.82
C TYR A 321 3.10 28.80 1.76
N ASP A 322 2.47 28.35 0.68
CA ASP A 322 1.02 28.33 0.53
C ASP A 322 0.50 26.92 0.76
N GLU A 323 -0.11 26.72 1.93
CA GLU A 323 -0.70 25.46 2.36
C GLU A 323 -1.89 25.03 1.49
N SER A 324 -2.59 25.98 0.86
CA SER A 324 -3.74 25.67 0.01
C SER A 324 -3.33 25.03 -1.30
N SER A 325 -2.16 25.41 -1.82
CA SER A 325 -1.65 24.96 -3.11
C SER A 325 -0.41 24.07 -3.02
N TRP A 326 0.01 23.71 -1.79
CA TRP A 326 1.22 22.92 -1.50
C TRP A 326 2.44 23.42 -2.27
N SER A 327 2.66 24.73 -2.24
CA SER A 327 3.72 25.37 -3.01
C SER A 327 4.53 26.38 -2.22
N LEU A 328 5.80 26.54 -2.58
CA LEU A 328 6.70 27.58 -2.11
C LEU A 328 6.84 28.60 -3.24
N THR A 329 6.43 29.84 -2.98
CA THR A 329 6.52 30.92 -3.99
C THR A 329 7.49 32.01 -3.53
N GLY A 330 8.48 32.31 -4.36
CA GLY A 330 9.46 33.36 -4.18
C GLY A 330 8.80 34.75 -4.24
N ARG A 331 9.11 35.60 -3.26
CA ARG A 331 8.48 36.92 -3.15
C ARG A 331 8.88 37.87 -4.28
N ARG A 332 10.17 37.85 -4.67
CA ARG A 332 10.78 38.75 -5.67
C ARG A 332 10.77 38.14 -7.07
N THR A 333 11.25 36.92 -7.20
CA THR A 333 11.41 36.18 -8.46
C THR A 333 10.09 35.65 -8.98
N LYS A 334 9.09 35.48 -8.09
CA LYS A 334 7.82 34.80 -8.38
C LYS A 334 7.98 33.33 -8.82
N ARG A 335 9.18 32.76 -8.68
CA ARG A 335 9.41 31.33 -8.89
C ARG A 335 8.54 30.54 -7.93
N ARG A 336 7.90 29.49 -8.42
CA ARG A 336 6.98 28.67 -7.65
C ARG A 336 7.42 27.23 -7.75
N PHE A 337 7.71 26.62 -6.60
CA PHE A 337 7.93 25.19 -6.48
C PHE A 337 6.68 24.56 -5.91
N GLN A 338 6.05 23.66 -6.65
CA GLN A 338 4.88 22.94 -6.21
C GLN A 338 5.11 21.43 -6.31
N LEU A 339 4.27 20.69 -5.61
CA LEU A 339 4.35 19.24 -5.61
C LEU A 339 4.09 18.68 -7.02
N GLY A 340 4.94 17.76 -7.47
CA GLY A 340 4.93 17.22 -8.84
C GLY A 340 5.89 17.92 -9.81
N ASP A 341 6.44 19.08 -9.46
CA ASP A 341 7.42 19.76 -10.30
C ASP A 341 8.71 18.93 -10.44
N ARG A 342 9.30 18.98 -11.63
CA ARG A 342 10.58 18.35 -11.94
C ARG A 342 11.72 19.32 -11.61
N VAL A 343 12.76 18.82 -10.95
CA VAL A 343 13.92 19.61 -10.53
C VAL A 343 15.20 18.80 -10.72
N VAL A 344 16.32 19.51 -10.86
CA VAL A 344 17.66 18.92 -10.77
C VAL A 344 18.25 19.31 -9.42
N VAL A 345 18.74 18.30 -8.70
CA VAL A 345 19.24 18.44 -7.34
C VAL A 345 20.61 17.79 -7.22
N GLN A 346 21.48 18.38 -6.39
CA GLN A 346 22.75 17.78 -6.02
C GLN A 346 22.64 17.19 -4.61
N LEU A 347 23.19 15.98 -4.42
CA LEU A 347 23.30 15.37 -3.11
C LEU A 347 24.34 16.11 -2.26
N ALA A 348 23.87 17.01 -1.40
CA ALA A 348 24.73 17.93 -0.65
C ALA A 348 25.24 17.33 0.67
N ARG A 349 24.38 16.58 1.38
CA ARG A 349 24.74 15.95 2.66
C ARG A 349 23.97 14.66 2.86
N VAL A 350 24.65 13.67 3.44
CA VAL A 350 24.03 12.43 3.92
C VAL A 350 24.46 12.23 5.36
N ASP A 351 23.50 12.24 6.28
CA ASP A 351 23.73 12.15 7.72
C ASP A 351 23.14 10.84 8.27
N PRO A 352 23.98 9.83 8.57
CA PRO A 352 23.51 8.55 9.08
C PRO A 352 22.93 8.60 10.50
N GLU A 353 23.34 9.57 11.30
CA GLU A 353 22.87 9.68 12.69
C GLU A 353 21.45 10.26 12.71
N SER A 354 21.22 11.36 11.98
CA SER A 354 19.89 11.97 11.87
C SER A 354 18.99 11.27 10.86
N ARG A 355 19.54 10.37 10.03
CA ARG A 355 18.87 9.73 8.89
C ARG A 355 18.35 10.72 7.85
N GLU A 356 19.05 11.83 7.69
CA GLU A 356 18.67 12.89 6.76
C GLU A 356 19.54 12.87 5.50
N ILE A 357 18.89 13.16 4.38
CA ILE A 357 19.52 13.42 3.10
C ILE A 357 19.19 14.87 2.74
N ASP A 358 20.18 15.75 2.75
CA ASP A 358 20.01 17.14 2.34
C ASP A 358 20.42 17.29 0.87
N LEU A 359 19.59 18.02 0.13
CA LEU A 359 19.75 18.31 -1.28
C LEU A 359 19.98 19.81 -1.49
N ALA A 360 20.80 20.14 -2.47
CA ALA A 360 20.92 21.49 -3.01
C ALA A 360 20.16 21.58 -4.33
N LEU A 361 19.36 22.63 -4.51
CA LEU A 361 18.70 22.88 -5.79
C LEU A 361 19.75 23.34 -6.80
N VAL A 362 19.87 22.63 -7.93
CA VAL A 362 20.73 23.02 -9.06
C VAL A 362 19.91 23.83 -10.06
N SER A 363 18.76 23.30 -10.47
CA SER A 363 17.84 23.97 -11.39
C SER A 363 16.40 23.47 -11.25
N GLY A 364 15.46 24.27 -11.73
CA GLY A 364 14.03 23.96 -11.77
C GLY A 364 13.14 25.05 -11.15
N PRO A 365 11.80 24.93 -11.25
CA PRO A 365 11.07 23.83 -11.89
C PRO A 365 11.39 23.72 -13.38
N LEU A 366 11.58 22.50 -13.88
CA LEU A 366 11.71 22.21 -15.30
C LEU A 366 10.30 22.23 -15.92
N ASP A 367 10.11 22.96 -17.01
CA ASP A 367 8.82 23.02 -17.69
C ASP A 367 8.46 21.62 -18.23
N PRO A 368 7.21 21.12 -18.09
CA PRO A 368 6.82 19.78 -18.57
C PRO A 368 7.04 19.58 -20.08
N THR A 369 7.20 20.69 -20.82
CA THR A 369 7.41 20.75 -22.26
C THR A 369 8.88 20.90 -22.67
N GLY A 370 9.81 21.06 -21.74
CA GLY A 370 11.24 21.07 -22.03
C GLY A 370 11.76 22.29 -22.79
N ASP A 371 11.04 23.41 -22.82
CA ASP A 371 11.58 24.67 -23.33
C ASP A 371 12.05 25.55 -22.16
N PRO A 372 13.31 26.01 -22.16
CA PRO A 372 13.77 27.00 -21.20
C PRO A 372 13.32 28.40 -21.61
N ASP A 373 12.68 29.13 -20.70
CA ASP A 373 12.52 30.60 -20.77
C ASP A 373 13.86 31.33 -20.53
#